data_AF-A0A849EJ97-F1
#
_entry.id   AF-A0A849EJ97-F1
#
_cell.length_a   1.000
_cell.length_b   1.000
_cell.length_c   1.000
_cell.angle_alpha   90.00
_cell.angle_beta   90.00
_cell.angle_gamma   90.00
#
_symmetry.space_group_name_H-M   'P 1'
#
loop_
_entity.id
_entity.type
_entity.pdbx_description
1 polymer ?
#
loop_
_entity_poly.entity_id
_entity_poly.type
_entity_poly.pdbx_seq_one_letter_code
_entity_poly.pdbx_strand_id
1 'polypeptide(L)'
;MKLQTQVPVNVSPYPIGYNSEIFLLGSCFANHIGGKLKYHKFKTTLNPFGILFHPKALSNLVERALSEKEYGEDDLFSHQEQWHSFDAHS
;
A
#
# COMPACT_ATOMS: atom_id res chain seq x y z
N MET A 1 18.20 -15.15 -32.11
CA MET A 1 16.99 -14.31 -31.93
C MET A 1 17.13 -13.52 -30.64
N LYS A 2 16.82 -12.22 -30.63
CA LYS A 2 16.91 -11.40 -29.42
C LYS A 2 15.52 -11.35 -28.76
N LEU A 3 15.34 -12.14 -27.71
CA LEU A 3 14.05 -12.38 -27.03
C LEU A 3 13.79 -11.48 -25.82
N GLN A 4 14.67 -10.50 -25.58
CA GLN A 4 14.59 -9.63 -24.41
C GLN A 4 14.72 -8.17 -24.83
N THR A 5 13.80 -7.37 -24.32
CA THR A 5 13.88 -5.91 -24.36
C THR A 5 14.81 -5.46 -23.25
N GLN A 6 15.93 -4.83 -23.62
CA GLN A 6 16.83 -4.21 -22.64
C GLN A 6 16.23 -2.86 -22.25
N VAL A 7 15.74 -2.75 -21.02
CA VAL A 7 15.22 -1.50 -20.46
C VAL A 7 16.35 -0.87 -19.63
N PRO A 8 16.93 0.26 -20.07
CA PRO A 8 17.94 0.96 -19.27
C PRO A 8 17.27 1.52 -18.01
N VAL A 9 17.77 1.12 -16.83
CA VAL A 9 17.30 1.62 -15.54
C VAL A 9 18.28 2.68 -15.06
N ASN A 10 17.85 3.94 -15.09
CA ASN A 10 18.64 5.04 -14.53
C ASN A 10 18.60 5.02 -13.00
N VAL A 11 19.67 5.49 -12.37
CA VAL A 11 19.71 5.65 -10.92
C VAL A 11 18.72 6.73 -10.51
N SER A 12 17.88 6.43 -9.51
CA SER A 12 16.96 7.41 -8.92
C SER A 12 17.76 8.53 -8.22
N PRO A 13 17.41 9.81 -8.40
CA PRO A 13 17.98 10.90 -7.60
C PRO A 13 17.58 10.81 -6.12
N TYR A 14 16.57 10.00 -5.79
CA TYR A 14 16.09 9.73 -4.44
C TYR A 14 16.29 8.24 -4.11
N PRO A 15 17.51 7.83 -3.71
CA PRO A 15 17.75 6.46 -3.29
C PRO A 15 17.05 6.18 -1.94
N ILE A 16 16.57 4.96 -1.77
CA ILE A 16 16.00 4.50 -0.50
C ILE A 16 17.17 4.15 0.45
N GLY A 17 17.22 4.82 1.59
CA GLY A 17 18.20 4.60 2.66
C GLY A 17 17.54 4.49 4.03
N TYR A 18 18.34 4.36 5.09
CA TYR A 18 17.81 4.19 6.46
C TYR A 18 17.04 5.39 7.01
N ASN A 19 17.26 6.57 6.44
CA ASN A 19 16.50 7.78 6.79
C ASN A 19 15.19 7.90 6.00
N SER A 20 14.96 7.06 4.99
CA SER A 20 13.74 7.08 4.20
C SER A 20 12.57 6.51 5.00
N GLU A 21 11.42 7.17 4.88
CA GLU A 21 10.13 6.65 5.33
C GLU A 21 9.42 6.05 4.13
N ILE A 22 9.14 4.74 4.21
CA ILE A 22 8.64 3.96 3.09
C ILE A 22 7.19 3.59 3.37
N PHE A 23 6.29 4.07 2.52
CA PHE A 23 4.89 3.68 2.54
C PHE A 23 4.62 2.70 1.41
N LEU A 24 4.15 1.49 1.76
CA LEU A 24 3.80 0.46 0.78
C LEU A 24 2.31 0.16 0.84
N LEU A 25 1.67 0.24 -0.32
CA LEU A 25 0.31 -0.17 -0.57
C LEU A 25 0.30 -1.21 -1.69
N GLY A 26 -0.54 -2.24 -1.57
CA GLY A 26 -0.75 -3.19 -2.65
C GLY A 26 -1.13 -4.59 -2.20
N SER A 27 -0.93 -5.52 -3.15
CA SER A 27 -1.22 -6.95 -3.00
C SER A 27 -0.22 -7.68 -2.07
N CYS A 28 -0.21 -9.01 -2.15
CA CYS A 28 0.81 -9.85 -1.53
C CYS A 28 2.24 -9.45 -1.90
N PHE A 29 2.48 -8.86 -3.08
CA PHE A 29 3.81 -8.38 -3.46
C PHE A 29 4.29 -7.28 -2.51
N ALA A 30 3.44 -6.29 -2.21
CA ALA A 30 3.76 -5.22 -1.27
C ALA A 30 4.08 -5.79 0.11
N ASN A 31 3.34 -6.81 0.57
CA ASN A 31 3.62 -7.47 1.84
C ASN A 31 4.99 -8.15 1.88
N HIS A 32 5.38 -8.86 0.81
CA HIS A 32 6.69 -9.52 0.77
C HIS A 32 7.84 -8.51 0.74
N ILE A 33 7.72 -7.43 -0.04
CA ILE A 33 8.74 -6.38 -0.10
C ILE A 33 8.81 -5.60 1.22
N GLY A 34 7.66 -5.18 1.76
CA GLY A 34 7.56 -4.51 3.06
C GLY A 34 8.11 -5.36 4.20
N GLY A 35 7.86 -6.67 4.17
CA GLY A 35 8.45 -7.62 5.13
C GLY A 35 9.98 -7.63 5.09
N LYS A 36 10.58 -7.62 3.90
CA LYS A 36 12.04 -7.53 3.73
C LYS A 36 12.59 -6.19 4.23
N LEU A 37 11.97 -5.08 3.87
CA LEU A 37 12.36 -3.74 4.33
C LEU A 37 12.29 -3.63 5.85
N LYS A 38 11.21 -4.12 6.46
CA LYS A 38 11.02 -4.17 7.91
C LYS A 38 12.05 -5.08 8.59
N TYR A 39 12.36 -6.25 8.02
CA TYR A 39 13.41 -7.14 8.52
C TYR A 39 14.76 -6.41 8.61
N HIS A 40 15.10 -5.64 7.56
CA HIS A 40 16.29 -4.80 7.50
C HIS A 40 16.17 -3.46 8.24
N LYS A 41 15.15 -3.25 9.08
CA LYS A 41 14.97 -2.06 9.95
C LYS A 41 14.73 -0.73 9.22
N PHE A 42 14.28 -0.76 7.97
CA PHE A 42 13.78 0.45 7.32
C PHE A 42 12.48 0.92 7.98
N LYS A 43 12.30 2.24 8.08
CA LYS A 43 11.04 2.84 8.54
C LYS A 43 9.96 2.58 7.51
N THR A 44 9.08 1.63 7.79
CA THR A 44 8.15 1.09 6.81
C THR A 44 6.73 1.04 7.37
N THR A 45 5.79 1.65 6.66
CA THR A 45 4.35 1.49 6.88
C THR A 45 3.80 0.66 5.73
N LEU A 46 3.22 -0.50 6.04
CA LEU A 46 2.76 -1.47 5.04
C LEU A 46 1.25 -1.70 5.21
N ASN A 47 0.48 -1.45 4.15
CA ASN A 47 -0.94 -1.80 4.04
C ASN A 47 -1.75 -1.49 5.32
N PRO A 48 -1.79 -0.22 5.79
CA PRO A 48 -2.44 0.13 7.06
C PRO A 48 -3.95 -0.13 7.06
N PHE A 49 -4.58 -0.20 5.89
CA PHE A 49 -6.01 -0.53 5.69
C PHE A 49 -6.20 -1.92 5.05
N GLY A 50 -5.18 -2.78 5.19
CA GLY A 50 -5.14 -4.11 4.62
C GLY A 50 -4.74 -4.16 3.15
N ILE A 51 -4.88 -5.36 2.56
CA ILE A 51 -4.37 -5.65 1.21
C ILE A 51 -5.38 -5.12 0.18
N LEU A 52 -5.07 -3.97 -0.41
CA LEU A 52 -5.83 -3.38 -1.50
C LEU A 52 -4.97 -3.32 -2.74
N PHE A 53 -5.44 -3.90 -3.86
CA PHE A 53 -4.71 -3.91 -5.12
C PHE A 53 -5.48 -3.30 -6.28
N HIS A 54 -6.79 -3.07 -6.10
CA HIS A 54 -7.59 -2.40 -7.12
C HIS A 54 -7.22 -0.91 -7.17
N PRO A 55 -6.76 -0.35 -8.31
CA PRO A 55 -6.26 1.03 -8.38
C PRO A 55 -7.27 2.07 -7.89
N LYS A 56 -8.57 1.88 -8.17
CA LYS A 56 -9.61 2.81 -7.71
C LYS A 56 -9.78 2.82 -6.19
N ALA A 57 -9.67 1.66 -5.54
CA ALA A 57 -9.75 1.57 -4.08
C ALA A 57 -8.52 2.22 -3.43
N LEU A 58 -7.33 1.99 -3.99
CA LEU A 58 -6.11 2.66 -3.57
C LEU A 58 -6.17 4.18 -3.72
N SER A 59 -6.70 4.68 -4.84
CA SER A 59 -6.92 6.13 -5.06
C SER A 59 -7.84 6.71 -3.99
N ASN A 60 -8.99 6.08 -3.77
CA ASN A 60 -9.96 6.54 -2.77
C ASN A 60 -9.35 6.58 -1.36
N LEU A 61 -8.59 5.54 -0.97
CA LEU A 61 -7.90 5.48 0.31
C LEU A 61 -6.90 6.63 0.48
N VAL A 62 -6.06 6.87 -0.53
CA VAL A 62 -5.07 7.95 -0.50
C VAL A 62 -5.76 9.32 -0.45
N GLU A 63 -6.81 9.52 -1.25
CA GLU A 63 -7.61 10.75 -1.25
C GLU A 63 -8.29 11.01 0.10
N ARG A 64 -8.88 9.99 0.73
CA ARG A 64 -9.47 10.10 2.08
C ARG A 64 -8.42 10.48 3.12
N ALA A 65 -7.25 9.84 3.09
CA ALA A 65 -6.15 10.15 4.01
C ALA A 65 -5.64 11.59 3.85
N LEU A 66 -5.49 12.07 2.62
CA LEU A 66 -5.05 13.44 2.33
C LEU A 66 -6.12 14.50 2.66
N SER A 67 -7.40 14.14 2.62
CA SER A 67 -8.52 15.03 2.97
C SER A 67 -8.93 14.95 4.44
N GLU A 68 -8.18 14.21 5.26
CA GLU A 68 -8.47 13.99 6.68
C GLU A 68 -9.90 13.45 6.92
N LYS A 69 -10.43 12.70 5.94
CA LYS A 69 -11.78 12.12 6.03
C LYS A 69 -11.74 10.87 6.90
N GLU A 70 -12.17 11.03 8.15
CA GLU A 70 -12.32 9.92 9.10
C GLU A 70 -13.41 8.92 8.66
N TYR A 71 -13.32 7.70 9.18
CA TYR A 71 -14.35 6.67 9.02
C TYR A 71 -15.44 6.88 10.07
N GLY A 72 -16.69 6.95 9.62
CA GLY A 72 -17.87 7.04 10.49
C GLY A 72 -18.71 5.76 10.50
N GLU A 73 -19.80 5.78 11.26
CA GLU A 73 -20.77 4.66 11.29
C GLU A 73 -21.33 4.35 9.90
N ASP A 74 -21.56 5.38 9.07
CA ASP A 74 -22.08 5.23 7.70
C ASP A 74 -21.10 4.54 6.73
N ASP A 75 -19.79 4.50 7.05
CA ASP A 75 -18.78 3.81 6.26
C ASP A 75 -18.67 2.30 6.61
N LEU A 76 -19.41 1.86 7.63
CA LEU A 76 -19.37 0.51 8.18
C LEU A 76 -20.74 -0.17 8.07
N PHE A 77 -20.71 -1.47 7.79
CA PHE A 77 -21.93 -2.29 7.82
C PHE A 77 -21.65 -3.63 8.49
N SER A 78 -22.66 -4.15 9.19
CA SER A 78 -22.58 -5.46 9.82
C SER A 78 -23.07 -6.53 8.85
N HIS A 79 -22.25 -7.55 8.62
CA HIS A 79 -22.62 -8.72 7.84
C HIS A 79 -21.93 -9.96 8.42
N GLN A 80 -22.71 -11.03 8.64
CA GLN A 80 -22.21 -12.29 9.24
C GLN A 80 -21.46 -12.07 10.56
N GLU A 81 -22.03 -11.27 11.47
CA GLU A 81 -21.44 -10.97 12.79
C GLU A 81 -20.07 -10.27 12.72
N GLN A 82 -19.72 -9.71 11.57
CA GLN A 82 -18.49 -8.95 11.34
C GLN A 82 -18.83 -7.55 10.82
N TRP A 83 -17.96 -6.60 11.12
CA TRP A 83 -18.02 -5.25 10.57
C TRP A 83 -17.18 -5.17 9.31
N HIS A 84 -17.76 -4.60 8.26
CA HIS A 84 -17.15 -4.47 6.94
C HIS A 84 -17.18 -3.02 6.49
N SER A 85 -16.29 -2.68 5.57
CA SER A 85 -16.30 -1.43 4.82
C SER A 85 -16.08 -1.72 3.34
N PHE A 86 -16.72 -0.96 2.46
CA PHE A 86 -16.44 -1.06 1.02
C PHE A 86 -15.09 -0.46 0.64
N ASP A 87 -14.53 0.39 1.49
CA ASP A 87 -13.30 1.13 1.23
C ASP A 87 -12.03 0.44 1.78
N ALA A 88 -12.18 -0.49 2.74
CA ALA A 88 -11.07 -1.16 3.43
C ALA A 88 -11.21 -2.69 3.34
N HIS A 89 -10.09 -3.41 3.47
CA HIS A 89 -10.09 -4.87 3.39
C HIS A 89 -9.39 -5.50 4.60
N SER A 90 -10.15 -6.09 5.52
CA SER A 90 -9.68 -7.17 6.41
C SER A 90 -10.85 -7.87 7.08
#